data_AF-A0A7W6BQG1-F1
#
_entry.id   AF-A0A7W6BQG1-F1
#
_cell.length_a   1.000
_cell.length_b   1.000
_cell.length_c   1.000
_cell.angle_alpha   90.00
_cell.angle_beta   90.00
_cell.angle_gamma   90.00
#
_symmetry.space_group_name_H-M   'P 1'
#
loop_
_entity.id
_entity.type
_entity.pdbx_description
1 polymer ?
#
loop_
_entity_poly.entity_id
_entity_poly.type
_entity_poly.pdbx_seq_one_letter_code
_entity_poly.pdbx_strand_id
1 'polypeptide(L)'
;MAKPITEPRAFHINRMLQSIPHDPTVAMGLLTDPEATYDRFGLSEAERAAFRSGDAGAIRALGIHPHLMMSWTLLTNERVRNFLAIDPVHGARLAGKGK
;
A
#
# COMPACT_ATOMS: atom_id res chain seq x y z
N MET A 1 29.83 15.98 -8.31
CA MET A 1 29.79 14.69 -7.59
C MET A 1 28.34 14.22 -7.53
N ALA A 2 27.99 13.13 -8.20
CA ALA A 2 26.68 12.50 -8.01
C ALA A 2 26.63 11.87 -6.61
N LYS A 3 25.54 12.12 -5.87
CA LYS A 3 25.33 11.50 -4.56
C LYS A 3 25.34 9.97 -4.71
N PRO A 4 25.87 9.21 -3.74
CA PRO A 4 25.77 7.75 -3.76
C PRO A 4 24.30 7.36 -3.83
N ILE A 5 23.98 6.25 -4.49
CA ILE A 5 22.64 5.64 -4.42
C ILE A 5 22.49 5.00 -3.02
N THR A 6 22.47 5.83 -1.98
CA THR A 6 21.87 5.51 -0.69
C THR A 6 20.43 5.15 -0.98
N GLU A 7 20.02 3.92 -0.64
CA GLU A 7 18.72 3.26 -0.87
C GLU A 7 17.70 3.98 -1.78
N PRO A 8 17.16 3.32 -2.84
CA PRO A 8 16.14 3.93 -3.69
C PRO A 8 15.05 4.57 -2.84
N ARG A 9 14.79 5.86 -3.07
CA ARG A 9 13.76 6.63 -2.34
C ARG A 9 12.48 5.79 -2.25
N ALA A 10 11.96 5.61 -1.04
CA ALA A 10 10.78 4.80 -0.72
C ALA A 10 10.87 3.29 -1.05
N PHE A 11 12.05 2.67 -1.03
CA PHE A 11 12.22 1.22 -1.27
C PHE A 11 11.31 0.36 -0.37
N HIS A 12 11.36 0.55 0.94
CA HIS A 12 10.55 -0.23 1.90
C HIS A 12 9.05 -0.02 1.68
N ILE A 13 8.63 1.21 1.41
CA ILE A 13 7.23 1.50 1.07
C ILE A 13 6.83 0.80 -0.22
N ASN A 14 7.61 0.95 -1.30
CA ASN A 14 7.30 0.32 -2.58
C ASN A 14 7.18 -1.20 -2.43
N ARG A 15 8.07 -1.82 -1.65
CA ARG A 15 8.00 -3.27 -1.35
C ARG A 15 6.74 -3.65 -0.57
N MET A 16 6.35 -2.85 0.42
CA MET A 16 5.09 -3.04 1.17
C MET A 16 3.88 -2.97 0.25
N LEU A 17 3.79 -1.90 -0.56
CA LEU A 17 2.67 -1.65 -1.45
C LEU A 17 2.56 -2.72 -2.56
N GLN A 18 3.70 -3.16 -3.09
CA GLN A 18 3.76 -4.26 -4.05
C GLN A 18 3.25 -5.58 -3.45
N SER A 19 3.37 -5.77 -2.14
CA SER A 19 2.96 -7.00 -1.46
C SER A 19 1.43 -7.08 -1.27
N ILE A 20 0.71 -5.95 -1.27
CA ILE A 20 -0.75 -5.89 -1.07
C ILE A 20 -1.54 -6.87 -1.97
N PRO A 21 -1.35 -6.90 -3.30
CA PRO A 21 -2.10 -7.83 -4.17
C PRO A 21 -1.63 -9.29 -4.08
N HIS A 22 -0.50 -9.58 -3.45
CA HIS A 22 0.13 -10.91 -3.45
C HIS A 22 0.11 -11.61 -2.09
N ASP A 23 -0.01 -10.84 -0.99
CA ASP A 23 -0.03 -11.33 0.38
C ASP A 23 -1.25 -10.72 1.11
N PRO A 24 -2.34 -11.50 1.30
CA PRO A 24 -3.54 -11.00 1.96
C PRO A 24 -3.28 -10.61 3.43
N THR A 25 -2.22 -11.13 4.06
CA THR A 25 -1.87 -10.75 5.44
C THR A 25 -1.39 -9.30 5.52
N VAL A 26 -0.76 -8.79 4.46
CA VAL A 26 -0.32 -7.39 4.38
C VAL A 26 -1.52 -6.47 4.23
N ALA A 27 -2.46 -6.81 3.36
CA ALA A 27 -3.69 -6.02 3.18
C ALA A 27 -4.52 -5.98 4.47
N MET A 28 -4.71 -7.13 5.13
CA MET A 28 -5.40 -7.19 6.41
C MET A 28 -4.65 -6.42 7.51
N GLY A 29 -3.33 -6.60 7.59
CA GLY A 29 -2.49 -5.89 8.55
C GLY A 29 -2.60 -4.37 8.41
N LEU A 30 -2.53 -3.84 7.19
CA LEU A 30 -2.71 -2.40 6.94
C LEU A 30 -4.08 -1.86 7.37
N LEU A 31 -5.12 -2.70 7.42
CA LEU A 31 -6.46 -2.30 7.86
C LEU A 31 -6.68 -2.46 9.37
N THR A 32 -6.04 -3.43 10.01
CA THR A 32 -6.30 -3.77 11.42
C THR A 32 -5.20 -3.35 12.37
N ASP A 33 -3.94 -3.48 11.95
CA ASP A 33 -2.74 -3.13 12.73
C ASP A 33 -1.62 -2.62 11.79
N PRO A 34 -1.77 -1.37 11.28
CA PRO A 34 -0.83 -0.81 10.32
C PRO A 34 0.58 -0.66 10.89
N GLU A 35 0.73 -0.38 12.18
CA GLU A 35 2.05 -0.20 12.80
C GLU A 35 2.88 -1.49 12.81
N ALA A 36 2.27 -2.63 13.16
CA ALA A 36 2.96 -3.93 13.05
C ALA A 36 3.34 -4.26 11.59
N THR A 37 2.52 -3.83 10.62
CA THR A 37 2.84 -3.98 9.20
C THR A 37 3.99 -3.07 8.80
N TYR A 38 4.02 -1.82 9.26
CA TYR A 38 5.12 -0.89 9.02
C TYR A 38 6.44 -1.40 9.60
N ASP A 39 6.41 -1.97 10.80
CA ASP A 39 7.56 -2.64 11.43
C ASP A 39 8.08 -3.80 10.57
N ARG A 40 7.18 -4.68 10.09
CA ARG A 40 7.54 -5.82 9.23
C ARG A 40 8.30 -5.40 7.97
N PHE A 41 7.99 -4.23 7.41
CA PHE A 41 8.62 -3.72 6.20
C PHE A 41 9.77 -2.73 6.47
N GLY A 42 10.05 -2.40 7.73
CA GLY A 42 11.14 -1.49 8.09
C GLY A 42 10.89 -0.03 7.71
N LEU A 43 9.63 0.43 7.77
CA LEU A 43 9.32 1.84 7.53
C LEU A 43 9.87 2.72 8.65
N SER A 44 10.48 3.83 8.27
CA SER A 44 10.93 4.89 9.17
C SER A 44 9.74 5.67 9.75
N GLU A 45 9.95 6.34 10.87
CA GLU A 45 8.91 7.14 11.53
C GLU A 45 8.33 8.24 10.63
N ALA A 46 9.14 8.86 9.78
CA ALA A 46 8.68 9.87 8.83
C ALA A 46 7.71 9.28 7.79
N GLU A 47 7.97 8.06 7.32
CA GLU A 47 7.10 7.35 6.39
C GLU A 47 5.79 6.94 7.06
N ARG A 48 5.87 6.40 8.29
CA ARG A 48 4.69 6.05 9.10
C ARG A 48 3.80 7.25 9.39
N ALA A 49 4.40 8.37 9.79
CA ALA A 49 3.68 9.61 10.08
C ALA A 49 2.90 10.11 8.86
N ALA A 50 3.48 10.02 7.66
CA ALA A 50 2.80 10.38 6.42
C ALA A 50 1.56 9.49 6.17
N PHE A 51 1.68 8.16 6.32
CA PHE A 51 0.53 7.26 6.17
C PHE A 51 -0.52 7.45 7.28
N ARG A 52 -0.11 7.66 8.53
CA ARG A 52 -1.02 7.97 9.66
C ARG A 52 -1.82 9.25 9.44
N SER A 53 -1.19 10.28 8.88
CA SER A 53 -1.85 11.56 8.64
C SER A 53 -2.95 11.48 7.56
N GLY A 54 -2.86 10.51 6.65
CA GLY A 54 -3.70 10.45 5.46
C GLY A 54 -3.49 11.60 4.47
N ASP A 55 -2.53 12.49 4.74
CA ASP A 55 -2.30 13.68 3.92
C ASP A 55 -1.68 13.29 2.56
N ALA A 56 -2.42 13.59 1.50
CA ALA A 56 -2.03 13.23 0.15
C ALA A 56 -0.72 13.92 -0.29
N GLY A 57 -0.42 15.11 0.25
CA GLY A 57 0.82 15.83 -0.02
C GLY A 57 2.02 15.14 0.62
N ALA A 58 1.92 14.79 1.91
CA ALA A 58 2.93 14.08 2.67
C ALA A 58 3.24 12.72 2.04
N ILE A 59 2.21 11.95 1.66
CA ILE A 59 2.36 10.64 1.01
C ILE A 59 3.03 10.80 -0.38
N ARG A 60 2.64 11.79 -1.18
CA ARG A 60 3.28 12.06 -2.49
C ARG A 60 4.75 12.45 -2.35
N ALA A 61 5.09 13.19 -1.29
CA ALA A 61 6.47 13.60 -1.01
C ALA A 61 7.39 12.41 -0.66
N LEU A 62 6.86 11.22 -0.36
CA LEU A 62 7.68 10.04 -0.11
C LEU A 62 8.37 9.51 -1.38
N GLY A 63 7.90 9.85 -2.59
CA GLY A 63 8.50 9.37 -3.84
C GLY A 63 8.12 7.94 -4.20
N ILE A 64 6.90 7.53 -3.80
CA ILE A 64 6.32 6.21 -4.09
C ILE A 64 6.07 6.05 -5.58
N HIS A 65 6.29 4.85 -6.11
CA HIS A 65 5.99 4.54 -7.51
C HIS A 65 4.46 4.65 -7.77
N PRO A 66 3.99 5.46 -8.75
CA PRO A 66 2.57 5.74 -8.93
C PRO A 66 1.69 4.49 -9.11
N HIS A 67 2.19 3.47 -9.81
CA HIS A 67 1.47 2.21 -9.98
C HIS A 67 1.22 1.47 -8.65
N LEU A 68 2.18 1.50 -7.73
CA LEU A 68 2.08 0.80 -6.44
C LEU A 68 1.14 1.52 -5.47
N MET A 69 1.00 2.84 -5.63
CA MET A 69 0.03 3.65 -4.87
C MET A 69 -1.42 3.20 -5.11
N MET A 70 -1.71 2.64 -6.29
CA MET A 70 -3.05 2.20 -6.63
C MET A 70 -3.55 1.10 -5.68
N SER A 71 -2.71 0.11 -5.36
CA SER A 71 -3.05 -0.98 -4.44
C SER A 71 -3.47 -0.47 -3.05
N TRP A 72 -2.74 0.52 -2.53
CA TRP A 72 -3.10 1.14 -1.25
C TRP A 72 -4.33 2.02 -1.34
N THR A 73 -4.48 2.80 -2.40
CA THR A 73 -5.66 3.65 -2.61
C THR A 73 -6.93 2.80 -2.67
N LEU A 74 -6.90 1.65 -3.34
CA LEU A 74 -8.03 0.73 -3.42
C LEU A 74 -8.34 0.07 -2.07
N LEU A 75 -7.30 -0.19 -1.28
CA LEU A 75 -7.43 -0.79 0.05
C LEU A 75 -8.03 0.19 1.07
N THR A 76 -7.66 1.47 1.03
CA THR A 76 -8.00 2.46 2.08
C THR A 76 -9.08 3.46 1.67
N ASN A 77 -9.37 3.62 0.38
CA ASN A 77 -10.36 4.59 -0.10
C ASN A 77 -11.58 3.89 -0.71
N GLU A 78 -12.63 3.80 0.08
CA GLU A 78 -13.91 3.20 -0.33
C GLU A 78 -14.52 3.90 -1.56
N ARG A 79 -14.44 5.23 -1.63
CA ARG A 79 -14.98 6.00 -2.77
C ARG A 79 -14.29 5.64 -4.08
N VAL A 80 -12.96 5.47 -4.07
CA VAL A 80 -12.21 5.04 -5.26
C VAL A 80 -12.56 3.60 -5.62
N ARG A 81 -12.66 2.72 -4.63
CA ARG A 81 -13.05 1.31 -4.84
C ARG A 81 -14.44 1.19 -5.47
N ASN A 82 -15.42 1.93 -4.97
CA ASN A 82 -16.80 1.92 -5.46
C ASN A 82 -16.97 2.64 -6.80
N PHE A 83 -16.00 3.47 -7.20
CA PHE A 83 -15.98 4.14 -8.51
C PHE A 83 -15.46 3.22 -9.63
N LEU A 84 -14.60 2.25 -9.32
CA LEU A 84 -14.07 1.31 -10.30
C LEU A 84 -14.99 0.10 -10.46
N ALA A 85 -15.19 -0.34 -11.70
CA ALA A 85 -16.07 -1.46 -12.03
C ALA A 85 -15.54 -2.84 -11.59
N ILE A 86 -14.26 -2.93 -11.20
CA ILE A 86 -13.60 -4.16 -10.74
C ILE A 86 -13.28 -3.98 -9.26
N ASP A 87 -13.89 -4.81 -8.41
CA ASP A 87 -13.47 -4.93 -7.03
C ASP A 87 -12.19 -5.79 -6.96
N PRO A 88 -11.02 -5.23 -6.62
CA PRO A 88 -9.76 -5.96 -6.62
C PRO A 88 -9.63 -6.95 -5.45
N VAL A 89 -10.50 -6.86 -4.44
CA VAL A 89 -10.55 -7.76 -3.28
C VAL A 89 -11.47 -8.96 -3.55
N HIS A 90 -12.31 -8.91 -4.59
CA HIS A 90 -13.27 -9.98 -4.92
C HIS A 90 -12.69 -11.16 -5.73
N GLY A 91 -11.39 -11.18 -6.05
CA GLY A 91 -10.74 -12.34 -6.66
C GLY A 91 -10.85 -13.64 -5.84
N ALA A 92 -11.16 -13.54 -4.54
CA ALA A 92 -11.37 -14.69 -3.66
C ALA A 92 -12.79 -15.28 -3.68
N ARG A 93 -13.78 -14.63 -4.32
CA ARG A 93 -15.21 -15.01 -4.21
C ARG A 93 -15.76 -15.82 -5.40
N LEU A 94 -14.98 -16.05 -6.45
CA LEU A 94 -15.44 -16.74 -7.66
C LEU A 94 -15.20 -18.27 -7.68
N ALA A 95 -14.63 -18.86 -6.63
CA ALA A 95 -14.44 -20.31 -6.51
C ALA A 95 -15.69 -21.08 -6.05
N GLY A 96 -16.90 -20.56 -6.32
CA GLY A 96 -18.12 -21.11 -5.71
C GLY A 96 -19.40 -20.88 -6.49
N LYS A 97 -19.41 -21.08 -7.82
CA LYS A 97 -20.63 -21.41 -8.59
C LYS A 97 -20.29 -22.29 -9.79
N GLY A 98 -19.88 -23.53 -9.52
CA GLY A 98 -20.15 -24.64 -10.43
C GLY A 98 -21.48 -25.26 -10.01
N LYS A 99 -22.48 -25.17 -10.90
CA LYS A 99 -23.72 -25.96 -10.80
C LYS A 99 -23.41 -27.44 -11.03
#